data_AF-A0A381QNY8-F1
#
_entry.id   AF-A0A381QNY8-F1
#
_cell.length_a   1.000
_cell.length_b   1.000
_cell.length_c   1.000
_cell.angle_alpha   90.00
_cell.angle_beta   90.00
_cell.angle_gamma   90.00
#
_symmetry.space_group_name_H-M   'P 1'
#
loop_
_entity.id
_entity.type
_entity.pdbx_description
1 polymer ?
#
loop_
_entity_poly.entity_id
_entity_poly.type
_entity_poly.pdbx_seq_one_letter_code
_entity_poly.pdbx_strand_id
1 'polypeptide(L)' 'MFGGSRITLNKDLLARVKKFTEIAGYSSVEEFISHALEKELAVLEEADTEEEIKKKLQGLGYIS' A
#
# COMPACT_ATOMS: atom_id res chain seq x y z
N MET A 1 2.02 -10.57 -16.56
CA MET A 1 1.99 -9.48 -17.57
C MET A 1 1.51 -8.22 -16.87
N PHE A 2 2.41 -7.33 -16.48
CA PHE A 2 2.04 -6.12 -15.74
C PHE A 2 1.70 -4.98 -16.72
N GLY A 3 0.49 -5.05 -17.29
CA GLY A 3 -0.10 -3.99 -18.12
C GLY A 3 -0.87 -2.99 -17.26
N GLY A 4 -0.20 -2.40 -16.26
CA GLY A 4 -0.83 -1.53 -15.25
C GLY A 4 -0.80 -0.04 -15.59
N SER A 5 -1.81 0.68 -15.12
CA SER A 5 -1.92 2.15 -15.13
C SER A 5 -0.72 2.81 -14.43
N ARG A 6 -0.22 3.93 -14.97
CA ARG A 6 0.91 4.66 -14.38
C ARG A 6 0.48 5.38 -13.09
N ILE A 7 1.01 4.95 -11.94
CA ILE A 7 0.84 5.64 -10.66
C ILE A 7 2.02 6.59 -10.43
N THR A 8 1.74 7.88 -10.23
CA THR A 8 2.78 8.86 -9.90
C THR A 8 2.89 9.02 -8.39
N LEU A 9 4.10 8.84 -7.85
CA LEU A 9 4.40 9.05 -6.44
C LEU A 9 5.18 10.36 -6.26
N ASN A 10 4.99 11.00 -5.10
CA ASN A 10 5.87 12.08 -4.66
C ASN A 10 7.33 11.58 -4.63
N LYS A 11 8.29 12.43 -5.05
CA LYS A 11 9.71 12.07 -5.17
C LYS A 11 10.32 11.62 -3.84
N ASP A 12 9.97 12.27 -2.73
CA ASP A 12 10.49 11.93 -1.40
C ASP A 12 9.94 10.59 -0.91
N LEU A 13 8.67 10.33 -1.20
CA LEU A 13 8.05 9.02 -0.94
C LEU A 13 8.75 7.93 -1.76
N LEU A 14 8.96 8.15 -3.06
CA LEU A 14 9.64 7.18 -3.92
C LEU A 14 11.08 6.91 -3.45
N ALA A 15 11.81 7.93 -3.00
CA ALA A 15 13.15 7.76 -2.46
C ALA A 15 13.17 6.87 -1.20
N ARG A 16 12.20 7.07 -0.29
CA ARG A 16 12.03 6.21 0.89
C ARG A 16 11.67 4.78 0.48
N VAL A 17 10.73 4.61 -0.44
CA VAL A 17 10.33 3.27 -0.93
C VAL A 17 11.54 2.53 -1.49
N LYS A 18 12.34 3.17 -2.34
CA LYS A 18 13.58 2.57 -2.88
C LYS A 18 14.53 2.10 -1.78
N LYS A 19 14.80 2.97 -0.79
CA LYS A 19 15.66 2.62 0.35
C LYS A 19 15.13 1.40 1.11
N PHE A 20 13.84 1.35 1.40
CA PHE A 20 13.26 0.24 2.16
C PHE A 20 13.07 -1.03 1.33
N THR A 21 12.95 -0.93 0.01
CA THR A 21 12.94 -2.07 -0.92
C THR A 21 14.25 -2.86 -0.78
N GLU A 22 15.39 -2.18 -0.85
CA GLU A 22 16.72 -2.80 -0.70
C GLU A 22 16.92 -3.40 0.69
N ILE A 23 16.57 -2.66 1.74
CA ILE A 23 16.70 -3.12 3.13
C ILE A 23 15.85 -4.37 3.40
N ALA A 24 14.65 -4.42 2.83
CA ALA A 24 13.73 -5.53 3.02
C ALA A 24 14.00 -6.73 2.08
N GLY A 25 15.02 -6.64 1.20
CA GLY A 25 15.43 -7.73 0.33
C GLY A 25 14.48 -8.03 -0.84
N TYR A 26 13.67 -7.04 -1.24
CA TYR A 26 12.77 -7.18 -2.38
C TYR A 26 13.54 -7.12 -3.70
N SER A 27 13.04 -7.84 -4.71
CA SER A 27 13.69 -7.92 -6.02
C SER A 27 13.48 -6.65 -6.85
N SER A 28 12.42 -5.89 -6.56
CA SER A 28 12.12 -4.62 -7.20
C SER A 28 11.25 -3.71 -6.33
N VAL A 29 11.24 -2.41 -6.66
CA VAL A 29 10.38 -1.41 -6.01
C VAL A 29 8.91 -1.73 -6.28
N GLU A 30 8.62 -2.23 -7.48
CA GLU A 30 7.29 -2.63 -7.90
C GLU A 30 6.75 -3.77 -7.05
N GLU A 31 7.57 -4.80 -6.77
CA GLU A 31 7.20 -5.91 -5.89
C GLU A 31 6.87 -5.42 -4.48
N PHE A 32 7.70 -4.52 -3.94
CA PHE A 32 7.47 -3.92 -2.63
C PHE A 32 6.15 -3.15 -2.56
N ILE A 33 5.87 -2.32 -3.56
CA ILE A 33 4.63 -1.53 -3.62
C ILE A 33 3.42 -2.45 -3.75
N SER A 34 3.48 -3.47 -4.61
CA SER A 34 2.39 -4.43 -4.78
C SER A 34 2.08 -5.16 -3.47
N HIS A 35 3.08 -5.73 -2.79
CA HIS A 35 2.85 -6.42 -1.51
C HIS A 35 2.33 -5.49 -0.42
N ALA A 36 2.80 -4.23 -0.38
CA ALA A 36 2.30 -3.25 0.57
C ALA A 36 0.81 -2.93 0.33
N LEU A 37 0.40 -2.77 -0.93
CA LEU A 37 -0.99 -2.51 -1.29
C LEU A 37 -1.88 -3.73 -1.05
N GLU A 38 -1.42 -4.93 -1.41
CA GLU A 38 -2.16 -6.18 -1.15
C GLU A 38 -2.41 -6.40 0.34
N LYS A 39 -1.39 -6.13 1.17
CA LYS A 39 -1.54 -6.22 2.63
C LYS A 39 -2.59 -5.24 3.17
N GLU A 40 -2.60 -4.01 2.67
CA GLU A 40 -3.58 -3.00 3.09
C GLU A 40 -5.00 -3.36 2.62
N LEU A 41 -5.14 -3.84 1.38
CA LEU A 41 -6.41 -4.30 0.84
C LEU A 41 -6.96 -5.48 1.66
N ALA A 42 -6.12 -6.47 2.01
CA ALA A 42 -6.54 -7.60 2.84
C ALA A 42 -7.15 -7.13 4.19
N VAL A 43 -6.55 -6.11 4.83
CA VAL A 43 -7.09 -5.53 6.06
C VAL A 43 -8.49 -4.95 5.84
N LEU A 44 -8.75 -4.34 4.68
CA LEU A 44 -10.05 -3.76 4.35
C LEU A 44 -11.08 -4.81 3.90
N GLU A 45 -10.66 -5.83 3.16
CA GLU A 45 -11.50 -6.93 2.68
C GLU A 45 -11.98 -7.85 3.81
N GLU A 46 -11.22 -7.94 4.91
CA GLU A 46 -11.66 -8.62 6.14
C GLU A 46 -12.80 -7.91 6.89
N ALA A 47 -13.24 -6.72 6.45
CA ALA A 47 -14.40 -6.06 7.03
C ALA A 47 -15.68 -6.50 6.30
N ASP A 48 -16.65 -7.03 7.04
CA ASP A 48 -17.89 -7.56 6.47
C ASP A 48 -18.90 -6.44 6.12
N THR A 49 -18.68 -5.23 6.66
CA THR A 49 -19.60 -4.08 6.51
C THR A 49 -18.89 -2.76 6.25
N GLU A 50 -19.60 -1.82 5.60
CA GLU A 50 -19.09 -0.46 5.34
C GLU A 50 -18.75 0.29 6.65
N GLU A 51 -19.50 0.03 7.73
CA GLU A 51 -19.23 0.61 9.05
C GLU A 51 -17.94 0.08 9.68
N GLU A 52 -17.61 -1.19 9.46
CA GLU A 52 -16.32 -1.76 9.86
C GLU A 52 -15.17 -1.21 9.02
N ILE A 53 -15.37 -1.03 7.70
CA ILE A 53 -14.39 -0.38 6.83
C ILE A 53 -14.11 1.04 7.32
N LYS A 54 -15.15 1.84 7.59
CA LYS A 54 -14.99 3.22 8.13
C LYS A 54 -14.21 3.22 9.44
N LYS A 55 -14.52 2.31 10.37
CA LYS A 55 -13.77 2.19 11.64
C LYS A 55 -12.30 1.83 11.42
N LYS A 56 -12.00 0.88 10.52
CA LYS A 56 -10.62 0.52 10.16
C LYS A 56 -9.88 1.72 9.55
N LEU A 57 -10.49 2.42 8.59
CA LEU A 57 -9.93 3.61 7.96
C LEU A 57 -9.68 4.74 8.97
N GLN A 58 -10.56 4.92 9.96
CA GLN A 58 -10.38 5.89 11.03
C GLN A 58 -9.19 5.51 11.93
N GLY A 59 -9.05 4.23 12.31
CA GLY A 59 -7.92 3.73 13.10
C GLY A 59 -6.57 3.85 12.38
N LEU A 60 -6.58 3.80 11.06
CA LEU A 60 -5.42 3.99 10.20
C LEU A 60 -5.12 5.48 9.89
N GLY A 61 -6.02 6.39 10.28
CA GLY A 61 -5.86 7.84 10.11
C GLY A 61 -6.19 8.36 8.70
N TYR A 62 -6.89 7.57 7.88
CA TYR A 62 -7.31 7.99 6.53
C TYR A 62 -8.52 8.92 6.55
N ILE A 63 -9.37 8.80 7.57
CA ILE A 63 -10.54 9.65 7.77
C ILE A 63 -10.59 10.14 9.22
N SER A 64 -11.07 11.36 9.44
CA SER A 64 -11.28 11.99 10.74
C SER A 64 -12.75 12.21 11.01
#